data_AF-A0A847E1U6-F1
#
_entry.id   AF-A0A847E1U6-F1
#
_cell.length_a   1.000
_cell.length_b   1.000
_cell.length_c   1.000
_cell.angle_alpha   90.00
_cell.angle_beta   90.00
_cell.angle_gamma   90.00
#
_symmetry.space_group_name_H-M   'P 1'
#
loop_
_entity.id
_entity.type
_entity.pdbx_description
1 polymer ?
#
loop_
_entity_poly.entity_id
_entity_poly.type
_entity_poly.pdbx_seq_one_letter_code
_entity_poly.pdbx_strand_id
1 'polypeptide(L)'
;MDYTPETLMKMSQKELDELFVASPAGDIPDGDARGTAIVAPGTRISDEVAGIVERFAWQGKTFDAKAGALKNRVLAFGVEAIVAKVYKAPSWLDGNECIVLDYSETSIVAKWIRDEIRLIGPGFYLGKVYWGKKRLIDFCL
;
A
#
# COMPACT_ATOMS: atom_id res chain seq x y z
N MET A 1 20.54 -0.98 -6.12
CA MET A 1 19.77 -0.30 -7.18
C MET A 1 18.75 0.54 -6.46
N ASP A 2 18.65 1.82 -6.79
CA ASP A 2 17.62 2.68 -6.22
C ASP A 2 16.37 2.54 -7.09
N TYR A 3 15.30 1.97 -6.53
CA TYR A 3 14.02 1.88 -7.21
C TYR A 3 13.33 3.24 -7.22
N THR A 4 12.66 3.56 -8.32
CA THR A 4 11.79 4.74 -8.45
C THR A 4 10.40 4.31 -8.93
N PRO A 5 9.35 5.13 -8.72
CA PRO A 5 8.02 4.83 -9.26
C PRO A 5 8.04 4.50 -10.77
N GLU A 6 8.84 5.22 -11.56
CA GLU A 6 8.96 5.01 -13.01
C GLU A 6 9.59 3.66 -13.36
N THR A 7 10.52 3.16 -12.55
CA THR A 7 11.10 1.83 -12.75
C THR A 7 10.10 0.74 -12.44
N LEU A 8 9.34 0.89 -11.34
CA LEU A 8 8.34 -0.10 -10.93
C LEU A 8 7.18 -0.18 -11.92
N MET A 9 6.75 0.96 -12.50
CA MET A 9 5.70 0.99 -13.54
C MET A 9 6.09 0.27 -14.84
N LYS A 10 7.39 0.01 -15.08
CA LYS A 10 7.87 -0.75 -16.25
C LYS A 10 7.97 -2.25 -15.98
N MET A 11 7.87 -2.67 -14.73
CA MET A 11 7.93 -4.08 -14.35
C MET A 11 6.59 -4.76 -14.62
N SER A 12 6.67 -6.01 -15.06
CA SER A 12 5.52 -6.90 -15.10
C SER A 12 5.04 -7.22 -13.69
N GLN A 13 3.79 -7.68 -13.57
CA GLN A 13 3.24 -8.13 -12.29
C GLN A 13 4.10 -9.22 -11.63
N LYS A 14 4.67 -10.13 -12.43
CA LYS A 14 5.53 -11.22 -11.93
C LYS A 14 6.81 -10.66 -11.32
N GLU A 15 7.45 -9.70 -11.98
CA GLU A 15 8.66 -9.06 -11.46
C GLU A 15 8.38 -8.25 -10.17
N LEU A 16 7.22 -7.58 -10.08
CA LEU A 16 6.79 -6.89 -8.85
C LEU A 16 6.52 -7.87 -7.70
N ASP A 17 5.96 -9.05 -8.00
CA ASP A 17 5.74 -10.11 -7.01
C ASP A 17 7.08 -10.70 -6.53
N GLU A 18 7.98 -11.02 -7.45
CA GLU A 18 9.33 -11.52 -7.13
C GLU A 18 10.13 -10.51 -6.29
N LEU A 19 10.06 -9.23 -6.64
CA LEU A 19 10.69 -8.15 -5.87
C LEU A 19 10.11 -8.08 -4.44
N PHE A 20 8.79 -8.12 -4.31
CA PHE A 20 8.15 -8.08 -2.99
C PHE A 20 8.52 -9.31 -2.13
N VAL A 21 8.51 -10.51 -2.71
CA VAL A 21 8.88 -11.76 -2.02
C VAL A 21 10.34 -11.73 -1.56
N ALA A 22 11.24 -11.20 -2.38
CA ALA A 22 12.66 -11.09 -2.05
C ALA A 22 12.98 -10.00 -1.00
N SER A 23 12.02 -9.11 -0.71
CA SER A 23 12.25 -7.95 0.16
C SER A 23 11.89 -8.23 1.62
N PRO A 24 12.58 -7.61 2.59
CA PRO A 24 12.20 -7.70 3.99
C PRO A 24 10.99 -6.80 4.30
N ALA A 25 10.31 -7.05 5.42
CA ALA A 25 9.31 -6.13 5.95
C ALA A 25 9.88 -4.71 6.17
N GLY A 26 11.11 -4.63 6.69
CA GLY A 26 11.71 -3.39 7.12
C GLY A 26 11.13 -2.88 8.45
N ASP A 27 11.33 -1.59 8.71
CA ASP A 27 10.73 -0.88 9.84
C ASP A 27 9.39 -0.27 9.43
N ILE A 28 8.49 -0.06 10.39
CA ILE A 28 7.26 0.69 10.11
C ILE A 28 7.67 2.13 9.72
N PRO A 29 7.21 2.67 8.58
CA PRO A 29 7.51 4.05 8.20
C PRO A 29 7.09 5.01 9.32
N ASP A 30 7.79 6.14 9.46
CA ASP A 30 7.45 7.18 10.43
C ASP A 30 7.49 8.54 9.74
N GLY A 31 6.42 9.33 9.91
CA GLY A 31 6.25 10.62 9.25
C GLY A 31 5.51 10.56 7.91
N ASP A 32 5.70 11.60 7.10
CA ASP A 32 4.94 11.80 5.85
C ASP A 32 5.49 10.97 4.69
N ALA A 33 4.63 10.17 4.08
CA ALA A 33 4.88 9.35 2.90
C ALA A 33 3.94 9.75 1.75
N ARG A 34 4.44 9.66 0.52
CA ARG A 34 3.65 9.88 -0.69
C ARG A 34 3.42 8.56 -1.40
N GLY A 35 2.17 8.10 -1.37
CA GLY A 35 1.77 6.92 -2.13
C GLY A 35 1.73 7.19 -3.62
N THR A 36 2.28 6.29 -4.42
CA THR A 36 2.06 6.27 -5.88
C THR A 36 1.46 4.92 -6.26
N ALA A 37 0.27 4.90 -6.85
CA ALA A 37 -0.32 3.67 -7.35
C ALA A 37 0.48 3.15 -8.56
N ILE A 38 0.77 1.86 -8.55
CA ILE A 38 1.47 1.17 -9.64
C ILE A 38 0.47 0.24 -10.30
N VAL A 39 0.00 0.65 -11.48
CA VAL A 39 -0.80 -0.22 -12.33
C VAL A 39 0.15 -0.88 -13.33
N ALA A 40 0.41 -2.17 -13.13
CA ALA A 40 1.28 -2.92 -14.02
C ALA A 40 0.77 -2.85 -15.48
N PRO A 41 1.65 -2.66 -16.48
CA PRO A 41 1.26 -2.60 -17.88
C PRO A 41 0.46 -3.84 -18.30
N GLY A 42 -0.72 -3.63 -18.90
CA GLY A 42 -1.61 -4.72 -19.33
C GLY A 42 -2.68 -5.14 -18.32
N THR A 43 -2.70 -4.55 -17.11
CA THR A 43 -3.76 -4.80 -16.12
C THR A 43 -5.03 -4.03 -16.50
N ARG A 44 -6.15 -4.73 -16.69
CA ARG A 44 -7.47 -4.09 -16.81
C ARG A 44 -7.84 -3.48 -15.45
N ILE A 45 -7.78 -2.16 -15.34
CA ILE A 45 -8.33 -1.42 -14.20
C ILE A 45 -9.86 -1.52 -14.31
N SER A 46 -10.54 -2.14 -13.34
CA SER A 46 -11.99 -2.04 -13.22
C SER A 46 -12.38 -0.70 -12.58
N ASP A 47 -13.61 -0.24 -12.80
CA ASP A 47 -14.12 1.02 -12.20
C ASP A 47 -13.99 1.02 -10.66
N GLU A 48 -14.11 -0.16 -10.04
CA GLU A 48 -13.86 -0.36 -8.61
C GLU A 48 -12.43 0.00 -8.20
N VAL A 49 -11.44 -0.45 -8.98
CA VAL A 49 -10.02 -0.15 -8.75
C VAL A 49 -9.71 1.32 -9.04
N ALA A 50 -10.29 1.89 -10.09
CA ALA A 50 -10.12 3.30 -10.43
C ALA A 50 -10.57 4.21 -9.27
N GLY A 51 -11.73 3.94 -8.68
CA GLY A 51 -12.22 4.70 -7.52
C GLY A 51 -11.34 4.53 -6.27
N ILE A 52 -10.68 3.39 -6.08
CA ILE A 52 -9.72 3.19 -4.98
C ILE A 52 -8.43 3.97 -5.24
N VAL A 53 -7.88 3.89 -6.45
CA VAL A 53 -6.68 4.65 -6.83
C VAL A 53 -6.89 6.15 -6.62
N GLU A 54 -8.02 6.69 -7.08
CA GLU A 54 -8.37 8.10 -6.94
C GLU A 54 -8.51 8.52 -5.46
N ARG A 55 -9.10 7.67 -4.62
CA ARG A 55 -9.32 7.96 -3.19
C ARG A 55 -8.09 7.76 -2.30
N PHE A 56 -7.25 6.78 -2.60
CA PHE A 56 -6.18 6.34 -1.69
C PHE A 56 -4.77 6.70 -2.13
N ALA A 57 -4.54 6.98 -3.42
CA ALA A 57 -3.18 7.22 -3.92
C ALA A 57 -2.77 8.69 -3.99
N TRP A 58 -3.67 9.67 -3.79
CA TRP A 58 -3.38 11.07 -4.19
C TRP A 58 -3.17 12.09 -3.06
N GLN A 59 -3.30 11.71 -1.79
CA GLN A 59 -3.50 12.73 -0.75
C GLN A 59 -2.45 12.78 0.37
N GLY A 60 -1.51 11.85 0.39
CA GLY A 60 -0.44 11.80 1.41
C GLY A 60 -0.83 10.98 2.64
N LYS A 61 0.13 10.19 3.13
CA LYS A 61 -0.01 9.23 4.21
C LYS A 61 0.92 9.65 5.35
N THR A 62 0.41 9.92 6.54
CA THR A 62 1.25 10.22 7.71
C THR A 62 1.27 9.01 8.63
N PHE A 63 2.44 8.40 8.76
CA PHE A 63 2.67 7.27 9.66
C PHE A 63 3.10 7.75 11.05
N ASP A 64 2.57 7.08 12.07
CA ASP A 64 3.03 7.17 13.45
C ASP A 64 3.45 5.76 13.88
N ALA A 65 4.75 5.50 13.78
CA ALA A 65 5.30 4.17 14.08
C ALA A 65 5.13 3.80 15.56
N LYS A 66 5.09 4.80 16.46
CA LYS A 66 4.93 4.57 17.91
C LYS A 66 3.50 4.20 18.27
N ALA A 67 2.53 4.85 17.64
CA ALA A 67 1.12 4.55 17.83
C ALA A 67 0.65 3.33 17.02
N GLY A 68 1.46 2.84 16.06
CA GLY A 68 1.06 1.79 15.13
C GLY A 68 -0.12 2.22 14.27
N ALA A 69 -0.09 3.47 13.80
CA ALA A 69 -1.19 4.10 13.11
C ALA A 69 -0.75 4.79 11.82
N LEU A 70 -1.61 4.75 10.81
CA LEU A 70 -1.47 5.51 9.57
C LEU A 70 -2.66 6.44 9.45
N LYS A 71 -2.42 7.72 9.17
CA LYS A 71 -3.47 8.69 8.82
C LYS A 71 -3.40 8.98 7.33
N ASN A 72 -4.42 8.61 6.58
CA ASN A 72 -4.54 9.00 5.17
C ASN A 72 -5.24 10.36 5.07
N ARG A 73 -4.59 11.37 4.46
CA ARG A 73 -5.10 12.74 4.38
C ARG A 73 -6.13 12.91 3.26
N VAL A 74 -7.15 12.06 3.16
CA VAL A 74 -8.11 12.11 2.03
C VAL A 74 -8.94 13.40 2.06
N LEU A 75 -8.70 14.36 1.16
CA LEU A 75 -9.44 15.65 1.07
C LEU A 75 -10.82 15.54 0.39
N ALA A 76 -11.39 14.35 0.22
CA ALA A 76 -12.72 14.20 -0.40
C ALA A 76 -13.83 14.39 0.67
N PHE A 77 -14.69 15.39 0.46
CA PHE A 77 -15.91 15.66 1.27
C PHE A 77 -15.69 15.89 2.77
N GLY A 78 -14.65 16.61 3.18
CA GLY A 78 -14.52 17.13 4.56
C GLY A 78 -14.37 16.06 5.64
N VAL A 79 -14.02 14.82 5.27
CA VAL A 79 -13.79 13.73 6.22
C VAL A 79 -12.35 13.77 6.70
N GLU A 80 -12.15 14.07 7.97
CA GLU A 80 -10.84 14.06 8.63
C GLU A 80 -10.26 12.64 8.67
N ALA A 81 -9.05 12.49 8.13
CA ALA A 81 -8.08 11.41 8.33
C ALA A 81 -8.64 9.98 8.58
N ILE A 82 -8.64 9.13 7.54
CA ILE A 82 -8.87 7.69 7.73
C ILE A 82 -7.67 7.11 8.48
N VAL A 83 -7.89 6.57 9.69
CA VAL A 83 -6.85 5.96 10.52
C VAL A 83 -6.77 4.47 10.23
N ALA A 84 -5.65 3.97 9.70
CA ALA A 84 -5.38 2.54 9.59
C ALA A 84 -4.54 2.07 10.78
N LYS A 85 -4.73 0.83 11.23
CA LYS A 85 -3.76 0.18 12.11
C LYS A 85 -2.55 -0.27 11.29
N VAL A 86 -1.36 -0.11 11.85
CA VAL A 86 -0.09 -0.48 11.21
C VAL A 86 0.64 -1.46 12.11
N TYR A 87 0.89 -2.66 11.60
CA TYR A 87 1.53 -3.73 12.36
C TYR A 87 2.24 -4.73 11.44
N LYS A 88 3.13 -5.54 11.99
CA LYS A 88 3.79 -6.62 11.25
C LYS A 88 2.98 -7.90 11.31
N ALA A 89 2.81 -8.58 10.18
CA ALA A 89 2.13 -9.87 10.10
C ALA A 89 2.58 -10.66 8.86
N PRO A 90 2.26 -11.96 8.76
CA PRO A 90 2.47 -12.74 7.54
C PRO A 90 1.73 -12.12 6.34
N SER A 91 2.42 -12.01 5.22
CA SER A 91 1.85 -11.60 3.93
C SER A 91 0.91 -12.67 3.39
N TRP A 92 -0.16 -12.24 2.73
CA TRP A 92 -1.03 -13.15 2.00
C TRP A 92 -0.44 -13.67 0.69
N LEU A 93 0.66 -13.08 0.20
CA LEU A 93 1.32 -13.53 -1.02
C LEU A 93 2.23 -14.75 -0.78
N ASP A 94 3.07 -14.69 0.26
CA ASP A 94 4.14 -15.68 0.49
C ASP A 94 4.24 -16.21 1.93
N GLY A 95 3.43 -15.68 2.85
CA GLY A 95 3.47 -16.04 4.28
C GLY A 95 4.65 -15.44 5.06
N ASN A 96 5.56 -14.72 4.42
CA ASN A 96 6.68 -14.06 5.09
C ASN A 96 6.23 -12.74 5.73
N GLU A 97 6.99 -12.22 6.69
CA GLU A 97 6.65 -10.97 7.39
C GLU A 97 6.52 -9.77 6.41
N CYS A 98 5.46 -8.99 6.58
CA CYS A 98 5.28 -7.68 5.94
C CYS A 98 4.67 -6.70 6.94
N ILE A 99 4.66 -5.41 6.58
CA ILE A 99 3.92 -4.40 7.32
C ILE A 99 2.53 -4.31 6.70
N VAL A 100 1.52 -4.39 7.55
CA VAL A 100 0.10 -4.36 7.18
C VAL A 100 -0.45 -2.98 7.49
N LEU A 101 -1.19 -2.40 6.54
CA LEU A 101 -2.04 -1.23 6.76
C LEU A 101 -3.49 -1.71 6.73
N ASP A 102 -4.11 -1.76 7.90
CA ASP A 102 -5.42 -2.34 8.13
C ASP A 102 -6.48 -1.25 8.34
N TYR A 103 -7.35 -1.10 7.35
CA TYR A 103 -8.45 -0.12 7.35
C TYR A 103 -9.77 -0.72 7.86
N SER A 104 -9.76 -1.95 8.38
CA SER A 104 -10.97 -2.70 8.68
C SER A 104 -11.84 -2.08 9.77
N GLU A 105 -11.23 -1.32 10.68
CA GLU A 105 -11.89 -0.75 11.85
C GLU A 105 -12.44 0.66 11.63
N THR A 106 -11.95 1.40 10.63
CA THR A 106 -12.22 2.85 10.53
C THR A 106 -13.06 3.26 9.33
N SER A 107 -13.38 2.33 8.43
CA SER A 107 -14.26 2.63 7.30
C SER A 107 -15.18 1.46 7.00
N ILE A 108 -16.49 1.74 6.96
CA ILE A 108 -17.51 0.76 6.55
C ILE A 108 -17.28 0.33 5.09
N VAL A 109 -16.75 1.23 4.25
CA VAL A 109 -16.47 0.99 2.84
C VAL A 109 -15.11 0.29 2.66
N ALA A 110 -14.10 0.68 3.44
CA ALA A 110 -12.75 0.10 3.34
C ALA A 110 -12.53 -1.11 4.27
N LYS A 111 -13.61 -1.66 4.86
CA LYS A 111 -13.51 -2.79 5.80
C LYS A 111 -12.76 -4.01 5.24
N TRP A 112 -12.81 -4.15 3.92
CA TRP A 112 -12.23 -5.26 3.17
C TRP A 112 -10.85 -4.94 2.61
N ILE A 113 -10.35 -3.71 2.80
CA ILE A 113 -9.06 -3.28 2.26
C ILE A 113 -7.96 -3.62 3.24
N ARG A 114 -6.97 -4.35 2.73
CA ARG A 114 -5.70 -4.62 3.42
C ARG A 114 -4.58 -4.24 2.47
N ASP A 115 -3.71 -3.34 2.92
CA ASP A 115 -2.46 -3.09 2.22
C ASP A 115 -1.33 -3.84 2.92
N GLU A 116 -0.39 -4.36 2.13
CA GLU A 116 0.84 -4.98 2.62
C GLU A 116 2.03 -4.28 2.00
N ILE A 117 3.01 -3.86 2.79
CA ILE A 117 4.22 -3.18 2.30
C ILE A 117 5.50 -3.88 2.76
N ARG A 118 6.54 -3.76 1.93
CA ARG A 118 7.91 -4.24 2.20
C ARG A 118 8.94 -3.24 1.71
N LEU A 119 10.08 -3.20 2.38
CA LEU A 119 11.16 -2.25 2.12
C LEU A 119 11.98 -2.72 0.92
N ILE A 120 11.95 -1.94 -0.17
CA ILE A 120 12.70 -2.21 -1.41
C ILE A 120 13.93 -1.30 -1.58
N GLY A 121 14.00 -0.21 -0.80
CA GLY A 121 15.14 0.70 -0.74
C GLY A 121 15.07 1.57 0.52
N PRO A 122 16.10 2.39 0.82
CA PRO A 122 16.11 3.23 2.02
C PRO A 122 14.87 4.13 2.11
N GLY A 123 13.97 3.84 3.05
CA GLY A 123 12.71 4.56 3.23
C GLY A 123 11.70 4.40 2.08
N PHE A 124 11.93 3.46 1.15
CA PHE A 124 11.11 3.25 -0.03
C PHE A 124 10.47 1.86 -0.02
N TYR A 125 9.15 1.81 -0.11
CA TYR A 125 8.39 0.58 0.08
C TYR A 125 7.61 0.22 -1.17
N LEU A 126 7.55 -1.08 -1.48
CA LEU A 126 6.61 -1.65 -2.43
C LEU A 126 5.42 -2.21 -1.67
N GLY A 127 4.23 -1.90 -2.16
CA GLY A 127 2.96 -2.23 -1.53
C GLY A 127 2.03 -3.01 -2.45
N LYS A 128 1.18 -3.84 -1.84
CA LYS A 128 0.13 -4.63 -2.48
C LYS A 128 -1.21 -4.31 -1.84
N VAL A 129 -2.23 -4.02 -2.64
CA VAL A 129 -3.58 -3.73 -2.18
C VAL A 129 -4.47 -4.96 -2.39
N TYR A 130 -5.15 -5.38 -1.33
CA TYR A 130 -6.12 -6.46 -1.36
C TYR A 130 -7.51 -5.96 -1.00
N TRP A 131 -8.52 -6.49 -1.68
CA TRP A 131 -9.92 -6.39 -1.28
C TRP A 131 -10.45 -7.78 -0.95
N GLY A 132 -10.77 -8.02 0.32
CA GLY A 132 -11.05 -9.38 0.80
C GLY A 132 -9.79 -10.24 0.66
N LYS A 133 -9.82 -11.29 -0.17
CA LYS A 133 -8.62 -12.10 -0.52
C LYS A 133 -8.15 -11.89 -1.96
N LYS A 134 -8.76 -10.95 -2.68
CA LYS A 134 -8.44 -10.66 -4.08
C LYS A 134 -7.41 -9.54 -4.14
N ARG A 135 -6.28 -9.77 -4.81
CA ARG A 135 -5.30 -8.72 -5.12
C ARG A 135 -5.87 -7.77 -6.15
N LEU A 136 -5.70 -6.47 -5.92
CA LEU A 136 -6.20 -5.41 -6.80
C LEU A 136 -5.09 -4.75 -7.61
N ILE A 137 -4.15 -4.10 -6.92
CA ILE A 137 -3.06 -3.30 -7.52
C ILE A 137 -1.83 -3.32 -6.61
N ASP A 138 -0.71 -2.84 -7.15
CA ASP A 138 0.49 -2.51 -6.39
C ASP A 138 0.60 -0.99 -6.20
N PHE A 139 1.48 -0.55 -5.29
CA PHE A 139 1.80 0.86 -5.06
C PHE A 139 3.20 0.99 -4.46
N CYS A 140 3.75 2.20 -4.40
CA CYS A 140 4.94 2.48 -3.60
C CYS A 140 4.73 3.65 -2.63
N LEU A 141 5.57 3.71 -1.58
CA LEU A 141 5.63 4.76 -0.56
C LEU A 141 7.04 5.32 -0.44
#